data_AF-A0A0C2H3X8-F1
#
_entry.id   AF-A0A0C2H3X8-F1
#
_cell.length_a   1.000
_cell.length_b   1.000
_cell.length_c   1.000
_cell.angle_alpha   90.00
_cell.angle_beta   90.00
_cell.angle_gamma   90.00
#
_symmetry.space_group_name_H-M   'P 1'
#
loop_
_entity.id
_entity.type
_entity.pdbx_description
1 polymer ?
#
loop_
_entity_poly.entity_id
_entity_poly.type
_entity_poly.pdbx_seq_one_letter_code
_entity_poly.pdbx_strand_id
1 'polypeptide(L)'
;GAAIGNGFMNVKYLLNSVVLWSAYHGRVSLNDWDYIKANCAGGQKDMDKADFTVHMVAQVKLDPNGMDHTGANTTCGQKLTPLINLPRGQMPYNYYQDCYDVALIEEYSNAPMHAEPPFKTEFQGTAYLTANTAPMQSTLPQIRAQRRLWDSYTVAT
;
A
#
# COMPACT_ATOMS: atom_id res chain seq x y z
N GLY A 1 19.15 -9.84 24.07
CA GLY A 1 18.52 -8.77 23.28
C GLY A 1 17.20 -9.26 22.73
N ALA A 2 16.34 -8.35 22.28
CA ALA A 2 15.05 -8.69 21.65
C ALA A 2 14.97 -8.00 20.28
N ALA A 3 14.33 -8.68 19.32
CA ALA A 3 14.01 -8.14 18.00
C ALA A 3 12.49 -8.26 17.78
N ILE A 4 11.89 -7.22 17.24
CA ILE A 4 10.44 -7.16 16.97
C ILE A 4 10.28 -6.87 15.48
N GLY A 5 9.79 -7.85 14.72
CA GLY A 5 9.47 -7.69 13.30
C GLY A 5 8.05 -7.16 13.13
N ASN A 6 7.89 -6.10 12.34
CA ASN A 6 6.60 -5.47 11.99
C ASN A 6 5.64 -5.31 13.18
N GLY A 7 6.18 -4.99 14.36
CA GLY A 7 5.42 -4.98 15.59
C GLY A 7 4.55 -3.74 15.74
N PHE A 8 3.41 -3.93 16.39
CA PHE A 8 2.56 -2.84 16.86
C PHE A 8 3.20 -2.20 18.10
N MET A 9 3.86 -1.04 17.94
CA MET A 9 4.56 -0.37 19.04
C MET A 9 3.78 0.81 19.61
N ASN A 10 3.15 1.60 18.73
CA ASN A 10 2.41 2.80 19.11
C ASN A 10 1.27 3.02 18.11
N VAL A 11 0.04 3.04 18.62
CA VAL A 11 -1.19 3.17 17.84
C VAL A 11 -1.14 4.42 16.95
N LYS A 12 -0.75 5.56 17.53
CA LYS A 12 -0.77 6.86 16.82
C LYS A 12 0.21 6.87 15.65
N TYR A 13 1.44 6.46 15.89
CA TYR A 13 2.46 6.41 14.84
C TYR A 13 2.13 5.36 13.78
N LEU A 14 1.58 4.20 14.18
CA LEU A 14 1.13 3.21 13.23
C LEU A 14 0.02 3.76 12.33
N LEU A 15 -1.05 4.32 12.90
CA LEU A 15 -2.19 4.80 12.10
C LEU A 15 -1.79 5.93 11.15
N ASN A 16 -0.98 6.90 11.63
CA ASN A 16 -0.49 7.97 10.77
C ASN A 16 0.40 7.42 9.65
N SER A 17 1.32 6.50 9.96
CA SER A 17 2.18 5.89 8.93
C SER A 17 1.42 4.99 7.95
N VAL A 18 0.37 4.29 8.38
CA VAL A 18 -0.49 3.48 7.51
C VAL A 18 -1.26 4.36 6.52
N VAL A 19 -1.74 5.54 6.93
CA VAL A 19 -2.37 6.49 6.00
C VAL A 19 -1.40 6.90 4.90
N LEU A 20 -0.17 7.27 5.26
CA LEU A 20 0.86 7.66 4.31
C LEU A 20 1.27 6.50 3.41
N TRP A 21 1.51 5.33 3.99
CA TRP A 21 1.83 4.11 3.25
C TRP A 21 0.73 3.83 2.21
N SER A 22 -0.52 3.83 2.62
CA SER A 22 -1.66 3.61 1.73
C SER A 22 -1.74 4.65 0.61
N ALA A 23 -1.52 5.92 0.94
CA ALA A 23 -1.52 6.99 -0.06
C ALA A 23 -0.42 6.80 -1.12
N TYR A 24 0.81 6.52 -0.68
CA TYR A 24 1.96 6.32 -1.58
C TYR A 24 1.95 4.97 -2.30
N HIS A 25 1.13 4.01 -1.86
CA HIS A 25 0.91 2.72 -2.54
C HIS A 25 -0.37 2.72 -3.40
N GLY A 26 -0.94 3.90 -3.68
CA GLY A 26 -2.01 4.07 -4.66
C GLY A 26 -3.40 3.63 -4.18
N ARG A 27 -3.63 3.54 -2.85
CA ARG A 27 -4.94 3.16 -2.28
C ARG A 27 -5.97 4.28 -2.25
N VAL A 28 -5.60 5.47 -2.70
CA VAL A 28 -6.45 6.67 -2.72
C VAL A 28 -6.31 7.36 -4.08
N SER A 29 -7.40 7.93 -4.57
CA SER A 29 -7.34 8.76 -5.77
C SER A 29 -6.52 10.02 -5.50
N LEU A 30 -5.87 10.59 -6.52
CA LEU A 30 -5.10 11.83 -6.37
C LEU A 30 -5.98 12.98 -5.86
N ASN A 31 -7.22 13.07 -6.35
CA ASN A 31 -8.19 14.09 -5.91
C ASN A 31 -8.56 13.95 -4.42
N ASP A 32 -8.78 12.71 -3.96
CA ASP A 32 -9.06 12.46 -2.54
C ASP A 32 -7.83 12.71 -1.68
N TRP A 33 -6.64 12.38 -2.18
CA TRP A 33 -5.40 12.66 -1.45
C TRP A 33 -5.15 14.16 -1.32
N ASP A 34 -5.36 14.93 -2.40
CA ASP A 34 -5.27 16.39 -2.36
C ASP A 34 -6.27 16.99 -1.37
N TYR A 35 -7.50 16.46 -1.34
CA TYR A 35 -8.48 16.84 -0.34
C TYR A 35 -8.01 16.52 1.10
N ILE A 36 -7.48 15.32 1.34
CA ILE A 36 -6.99 14.90 2.66
C ILE A 36 -5.85 15.81 3.14
N LYS A 37 -4.86 16.10 2.28
CA LYS A 37 -3.76 17.02 2.60
C LYS A 37 -4.27 18.41 2.97
N ALA A 38 -5.24 18.93 2.21
CA ALA A 38 -5.75 20.28 2.42
C ALA A 38 -6.67 20.42 3.65
N ASN A 39 -7.45 19.38 3.97
CA ASN A 39 -8.57 19.49 4.93
C ASN A 39 -8.43 18.62 6.18
N CYS A 40 -7.61 17.57 6.14
CA CYS A 40 -7.53 16.55 7.19
C CYS A 40 -6.16 16.47 7.87
N ALA A 41 -5.18 17.27 7.43
CA ALA A 41 -3.83 17.30 7.98
C ALA A 41 -3.63 18.37 9.07
N GLY A 42 -4.69 19.04 9.53
CA GLY A 42 -4.59 20.10 10.55
C GLY A 42 -3.71 21.29 10.12
N GLY A 43 -3.65 21.59 8.81
CA GLY A 43 -2.82 22.65 8.25
C GLY A 43 -1.33 22.30 8.12
N GLN A 44 -0.92 21.06 8.42
CA GLN A 44 0.44 20.61 8.18
C GLN A 44 0.75 20.57 6.69
N LYS A 45 1.94 21.05 6.30
CA LYS A 45 2.46 20.93 4.92
C LYS A 45 3.27 19.66 4.73
N ASP A 46 3.91 19.23 5.81
CA ASP A 46 4.69 18.00 5.89
C ASP A 46 3.78 16.89 6.39
N MET A 47 3.46 15.94 5.51
CA MET A 47 2.50 14.88 5.82
C MET A 47 3.02 13.88 6.86
N ASP A 48 4.35 13.81 7.05
CA ASP A 48 4.95 13.00 8.12
C ASP A 48 4.65 13.56 9.52
N LYS A 49 4.25 14.84 9.60
CA LYS A 49 3.86 15.52 10.83
C LYS A 49 2.35 15.67 11.00
N ALA A 50 1.57 15.26 10.01
CA ALA A 50 0.12 15.29 10.09
C ALA A 50 -0.40 14.30 11.13
N ASP A 51 -1.42 14.70 11.88
CA ASP A 51 -2.09 13.84 12.84
C ASP A 51 -3.47 13.43 12.31
N PHE A 52 -3.52 12.33 11.57
CA PHE A 52 -4.76 11.79 11.01
C PHE A 52 -5.60 11.06 12.04
N THR A 53 -5.01 10.68 13.18
CA THR A 53 -5.70 9.92 14.23
C THR A 53 -6.84 10.68 14.88
N VAL A 54 -6.81 12.02 14.83
CA VAL A 54 -7.92 12.88 15.30
C VAL A 54 -9.21 12.66 14.51
N HIS A 55 -9.13 12.04 13.34
CA HIS A 55 -10.26 11.69 12.48
C HIS A 55 -10.64 10.21 12.57
N MET A 56 -10.14 9.49 13.57
CA MET A 56 -10.35 8.05 13.75
C MET A 56 -10.98 7.75 15.11
N VAL A 57 -11.67 6.62 15.20
CA VAL A 57 -12.29 6.10 16.42
C VAL A 57 -11.94 4.62 16.59
N ALA A 58 -11.53 4.25 17.80
CA ALA A 58 -11.27 2.87 18.15
C ALA A 58 -12.56 2.04 18.09
N GLN A 59 -12.48 0.83 17.55
CA GLN A 59 -13.57 -0.12 17.43
C GLN A 59 -13.71 -0.99 18.69
N VAL A 60 -13.83 -0.37 19.86
CA VAL A 60 -13.84 -1.05 21.17
C VAL A 60 -14.91 -2.13 21.34
N LYS A 61 -15.98 -2.12 20.53
CA LYS A 61 -16.99 -3.18 20.53
C LYS A 61 -16.58 -4.42 19.75
N LEU A 62 -15.73 -4.26 18.74
CA LEU A 62 -15.25 -5.34 17.87
C LEU A 62 -13.88 -5.85 18.33
N ASP A 63 -13.02 -4.94 18.82
CA ASP A 63 -11.72 -5.24 19.40
C ASP A 63 -11.61 -4.59 20.79
N PRO A 64 -11.78 -5.39 21.86
CA PRO A 64 -11.65 -4.91 23.24
C PRO A 64 -10.24 -4.37 23.57
N ASN A 65 -9.22 -4.72 22.78
CA ASN A 65 -7.84 -4.25 22.98
C ASN A 65 -7.62 -2.84 22.42
N GLY A 66 -8.60 -2.29 21.67
CA GLY A 66 -8.55 -0.95 21.12
C GLY A 66 -7.47 -0.74 20.07
N MET A 67 -7.05 -1.80 19.37
CA MET A 67 -6.08 -1.74 18.28
C MET A 67 -6.76 -1.45 16.95
N ASP A 68 -7.96 -1.97 16.75
CA ASP A 68 -8.74 -1.72 15.53
C ASP A 68 -9.36 -0.32 15.53
N HIS A 69 -9.20 0.39 14.41
CA HIS A 69 -9.70 1.74 14.24
C HIS A 69 -10.49 1.88 12.95
N THR A 70 -11.46 2.78 12.95
CA THR A 70 -12.15 3.23 11.73
C THR A 70 -12.19 4.74 11.70
N GLY A 71 -12.48 5.33 10.54
CA GLY A 71 -12.70 6.75 10.44
C GLY A 71 -13.92 7.19 11.26
N ALA A 72 -13.81 8.32 11.94
CA ALA A 72 -14.94 8.99 12.57
C ALA A 72 -16.02 9.33 11.52
N ASN A 73 -17.26 9.58 11.97
CA ASN A 73 -18.35 10.00 11.08
C ASN A 73 -18.21 11.47 10.63
N THR A 74 -17.13 11.76 9.92
CA THR A 74 -16.75 13.04 9.33
C THR A 74 -16.22 12.80 7.92
N THR A 75 -16.18 13.83 7.08
CA THR A 75 -15.64 13.68 5.71
C THR A 75 -14.20 13.16 5.72
N CYS A 76 -13.36 13.66 6.64
CA CYS A 76 -11.99 13.16 6.80
C CYS A 76 -11.96 11.71 7.25
N GLY A 77 -12.77 11.34 8.24
CA GLY A 77 -12.85 9.95 8.69
C GLY A 77 -13.27 9.01 7.56
N GLN A 78 -14.32 9.35 6.81
CA GLN A 78 -14.79 8.55 5.67
C GLN A 78 -13.72 8.34 4.60
N LYS A 79 -12.92 9.38 4.29
CA LYS A 79 -11.81 9.28 3.32
C LYS A 79 -10.59 8.53 3.87
N LEU A 80 -10.36 8.56 5.17
CA LEU A 80 -9.25 7.87 5.83
C LEU A 80 -9.55 6.39 6.10
N THR A 81 -10.82 6.01 6.30
CA THR A 81 -11.24 4.62 6.52
C THR A 81 -10.65 3.63 5.51
N PRO A 82 -10.73 3.82 4.17
CA PRO A 82 -10.15 2.88 3.21
C PRO A 82 -8.61 2.87 3.20
N LEU A 83 -7.95 3.80 3.88
CA LEU A 83 -6.49 3.85 3.99
C LEU A 83 -5.97 3.10 5.20
N ILE A 84 -6.76 2.99 6.26
CA ILE A 84 -6.41 2.22 7.45
C ILE A 84 -7.00 0.80 7.43
N ASN A 85 -8.12 0.61 6.74
CA ASN A 85 -8.77 -0.69 6.59
C ASN A 85 -8.64 -1.19 5.16
N LEU A 86 -8.15 -2.41 4.99
CA LEU A 86 -8.05 -3.05 3.68
C LEU A 86 -9.43 -3.48 3.17
N PRO A 87 -9.73 -3.26 1.88
CA PRO A 87 -10.93 -3.82 1.28
C PRO A 87 -10.86 -5.36 1.28
N ARG A 88 -12.03 -6.00 1.21
CA ARG A 88 -12.11 -7.47 1.12
C ARG A 88 -11.30 -7.98 -0.08
N GLY A 89 -10.60 -9.08 0.14
CA GLY A 89 -9.75 -9.73 -0.86
C GLY A 89 -8.28 -9.27 -0.82
N GLN A 90 -7.96 -8.11 -0.23
CA GLN A 90 -6.55 -7.70 -0.09
C GLN A 90 -5.92 -8.27 1.17
N MET A 91 -4.67 -8.71 1.03
CA MET A 91 -3.94 -9.39 2.10
C MET A 91 -3.15 -8.38 2.97
N PRO A 92 -3.47 -8.23 4.27
CA PRO A 92 -2.84 -7.22 5.13
C PRO A 92 -1.36 -7.43 5.40
N TYR A 93 -0.89 -8.67 5.34
CA TYR A 93 0.51 -9.01 5.58
C TYR A 93 1.38 -8.92 4.32
N ASN A 94 0.76 -8.92 3.15
CA ASN A 94 1.42 -8.80 1.86
C ASN A 94 0.49 -8.15 0.84
N TYR A 95 0.63 -6.83 0.69
CA TYR A 95 -0.28 -6.02 -0.14
C TYR A 95 -0.32 -6.44 -1.61
N TYR A 96 0.78 -6.96 -2.16
CA TYR A 96 0.88 -7.38 -3.55
C TYR A 96 0.69 -8.89 -3.74
N GLN A 97 0.18 -9.59 -2.71
CA GLN A 97 0.08 -11.05 -2.73
C GLN A 97 -0.67 -11.56 -3.96
N ASP A 98 -1.79 -10.94 -4.30
CA ASP A 98 -2.63 -11.34 -5.42
C ASP A 98 -1.91 -11.18 -6.78
N CYS A 99 -0.89 -10.30 -6.85
CA CYS A 99 -0.07 -10.15 -8.05
C CYS A 99 0.94 -11.29 -8.25
N TYR A 100 1.25 -12.05 -7.20
CA TYR A 100 2.20 -13.17 -7.26
C TYR A 100 1.53 -14.52 -7.49
N ASP A 101 0.22 -14.61 -7.27
CA ASP A 101 -0.50 -15.87 -7.47
C ASP A 101 -0.68 -16.11 -8.97
N VAL A 102 0.31 -16.77 -9.58
CA VAL A 102 0.35 -17.11 -11.00
C VAL A 102 -0.88 -17.94 -11.42
N ALA A 103 -1.50 -18.66 -10.48
CA ALA A 103 -2.75 -19.36 -10.70
C ALA A 103 -3.92 -18.40 -10.98
N LEU A 104 -3.94 -17.19 -10.39
CA LEU A 104 -4.94 -16.17 -10.70
C LEU A 104 -4.69 -15.51 -12.07
N ILE A 105 -3.44 -15.47 -12.56
CA ILE A 105 -3.12 -14.88 -13.87
C ILE A 105 -3.56 -15.81 -15.02
N GLU A 106 -3.41 -17.13 -14.84
CA GLU A 106 -3.81 -18.10 -15.87
C GLU A 106 -5.31 -18.45 -15.81
N GLU A 107 -5.92 -18.51 -14.61
CA GLU A 107 -7.34 -18.90 -14.41
C GLU A 107 -8.33 -17.76 -14.77
N TYR A 108 -7.96 -16.50 -14.59
CA TYR A 108 -8.81 -15.35 -14.97
C TYR A 108 -8.87 -15.07 -16.47
N SER A 109 -8.06 -15.75 -17.29
CA SER A 109 -8.24 -15.70 -18.74
C SER A 109 -9.53 -16.40 -19.21
N ASN A 110 -10.14 -17.27 -18.37
CA ASN A 110 -11.28 -18.09 -18.77
C ASN A 110 -12.41 -18.27 -17.71
N ALA A 111 -12.37 -17.64 -16.53
CA ALA A 111 -13.40 -17.84 -15.50
C ALA A 111 -14.10 -16.54 -15.05
N PRO A 112 -15.44 -16.53 -14.85
CA PRO A 112 -16.14 -15.41 -14.24
C PRO A 112 -15.75 -15.27 -12.77
N MET A 113 -15.58 -14.04 -12.29
CA MET A 113 -15.22 -13.70 -10.90
C MET A 113 -16.05 -14.51 -9.90
N HIS A 114 -15.42 -15.55 -9.31
CA HIS A 114 -15.97 -16.24 -8.14
C HIS A 114 -15.41 -15.64 -6.85
N ALA A 115 -16.27 -15.64 -5.84
CA ALA A 115 -16.02 -15.09 -4.52
C ALA A 115 -14.92 -15.87 -3.78
N GLU A 116 -13.97 -15.10 -3.24
CA GLU A 116 -12.94 -15.46 -2.27
C GLU A 116 -11.95 -16.58 -2.69
N PRO A 117 -10.68 -16.24 -3.01
CA PRO A 117 -9.66 -17.26 -3.10
C PRO A 117 -9.40 -17.85 -1.70
N PRO A 118 -9.34 -19.18 -1.55
CA PRO A 118 -9.03 -19.81 -0.29
C PRO A 118 -7.63 -19.40 0.17
N PHE A 119 -7.49 -19.05 1.45
CA PHE A 119 -6.21 -18.79 2.09
C PHE A 119 -5.30 -20.02 1.93
N LYS A 120 -4.36 -19.99 0.97
CA LYS A 120 -3.34 -21.05 0.84
C LYS A 120 -2.24 -20.80 1.86
N THR A 121 -2.08 -21.74 2.78
CA THR A 121 -1.18 -21.69 3.93
C THR A 121 0.31 -21.85 3.61
N GLU A 122 0.70 -22.03 2.35
CA GLU A 122 2.12 -22.23 1.99
C GLU A 122 2.49 -21.41 0.76
N PHE A 123 3.32 -20.38 0.95
CA PHE A 123 4.18 -19.87 -0.10
C PHE A 123 5.27 -20.93 -0.33
N GLN A 124 4.99 -21.89 -1.21
CA GLN A 124 6.04 -22.72 -1.79
C GLN A 124 6.82 -21.77 -2.71
N GLY A 125 8.08 -21.51 -2.40
CA GLY A 125 8.90 -20.54 -3.12
C GLY A 125 8.98 -20.80 -4.63
N THR A 126 9.87 -20.09 -5.33
CA THR A 126 10.01 -20.06 -6.80
C THR A 126 10.36 -21.40 -7.49
N ALA A 127 10.21 -22.53 -6.82
CA ALA A 127 10.39 -23.89 -7.33
C ALA A 127 9.54 -24.20 -8.58
N TYR A 128 8.46 -23.45 -8.83
CA TYR A 128 7.58 -23.62 -9.98
C TYR A 128 7.70 -22.52 -11.05
N LEU A 129 8.69 -21.63 -10.99
CA LEU A 129 8.97 -20.71 -12.11
C LEU A 129 9.62 -21.48 -13.27
N THR A 130 8.82 -22.26 -14.00
CA THR A 130 9.23 -22.90 -15.24
C THR A 130 9.29 -21.90 -16.39
N ALA A 131 10.51 -21.69 -16.90
CA ALA A 131 10.93 -21.36 -18.28
C ALA A 131 10.28 -20.22 -19.08
N ASN A 132 9.26 -19.51 -18.58
CA ASN A 132 8.71 -18.30 -19.21
C ASN A 132 9.16 -17.02 -18.51
N THR A 133 10.36 -17.04 -17.95
CA THR A 133 11.09 -15.79 -17.69
C THR A 133 11.35 -15.15 -19.04
N ALA A 134 10.62 -14.07 -19.36
CA ALA A 134 10.99 -13.21 -20.46
C ALA A 134 12.50 -12.95 -20.35
N PRO A 135 13.32 -13.27 -21.38
CA PRO A 135 14.74 -12.98 -21.28
C PRO A 135 14.85 -11.48 -21.04
N MET A 136 15.45 -11.09 -19.92
CA MET A 136 15.95 -9.73 -19.76
C MET A 136 16.95 -9.51 -20.89
N GLN A 137 16.47 -9.01 -22.03
CA GLN A 137 17.35 -8.43 -23.02
C GLN A 137 17.99 -7.24 -22.34
N SER A 138 19.27 -7.41 -21.99
CA SER A 138 20.12 -6.37 -21.46
C SER A 138 20.26 -5.25 -22.50
N THR A 139 19.34 -4.29 -22.53
CA THR A 139 19.49 -3.04 -23.30
C THR A 139 20.38 -2.05 -22.55
N LEU A 140 21.55 -2.53 -22.12
CA LEU A 140 22.67 -1.72 -21.63
C LEU A 140 23.09 -0.56 -22.58
N PRO A 141 22.83 -0.59 -23.91
CA PRO A 141 23.11 0.57 -24.77
C PRO A 141 22.11 1.73 -24.58
N GLN A 142 20.84 1.48 -24.22
CA GLN A 142 19.82 2.53 -24.15
C GLN A 142 19.88 3.36 -22.86
N ILE A 143 20.30 2.74 -21.75
CA ILE A 143 20.51 3.45 -20.47
C ILE A 143 21.71 4.41 -20.55
N ARG A 144 22.74 4.10 -21.34
CA ARG A 144 23.87 5.02 -21.60
C ARG A 144 23.52 6.23 -22.47
N ALA A 145 22.44 6.16 -23.25
CA ALA A 145 21.97 7.29 -24.05
C ALA A 145 21.19 8.31 -23.20
N GLN A 146 20.35 7.83 -22.27
CA GLN A 146 19.61 8.73 -21.38
C GLN A 146 20.50 9.43 -20.34
N ARG A 147 21.55 8.77 -19.82
CA ARG A 147 22.48 9.43 -18.88
C ARG A 147 23.26 10.58 -19.54
N ARG A 148 23.63 10.47 -20.82
CA ARG A 148 24.30 11.55 -21.56
C ARG A 148 23.41 12.78 -21.83
N LEU A 149 22.10 12.58 -21.95
CA LEU A 149 21.14 13.68 -22.11
C LEU A 149 20.88 14.44 -20.80
N TRP A 150 21.02 13.77 -19.65
CA TRP A 150 20.93 14.44 -18.34
C TRP A 150 22.20 15.24 -18.03
N ASP A 151 23.39 14.71 -18.31
CA ASP A 151 24.66 15.41 -18.03
C ASP A 151 24.87 16.67 -18.91
N SER A 152 24.15 16.79 -20.04
CA SER A 152 24.20 17.97 -20.91
C SER A 152 23.19 19.06 -20.55
N TYR A 153 22.21 18.76 -19.68
CA TYR A 153 21.26 19.75 -19.17
C TYR A 153 21.74 20.46 -17.88
N THR A 154 22.66 19.85 -17.13
CA THR A 154 23.19 20.39 -15.86
C THR A 154 24.36 21.37 -16.01
N VAL A 155 24.84 21.64 -17.23
CA VAL A 155 25.93 22.60 -17.50
C VAL A 155 25.40 23.92 -18.10
N ALA A 156 24.08 24.02 -18.31
CA ALA A 156 23.43 25.23 -18.85
C ALA A 156 22.31 25.73 -17.91
N THR A 157 22.69 26.04 -16.66
CA THR A 157 21.96 26.95 -15.75
C THR A 157 22.96 27.65 -14.85
#